data_AF-X1FG23-F1
#
_entry.id   AF-X1FG23-F1
#
_cell.length_a   1.000
_cell.length_b   1.000
_cell.length_c   1.000
_cell.angle_alpha   90.00
_cell.angle_beta   90.00
_cell.angle_gamma   90.00
#
_symmetry.space_group_name_H-M   'P 1'
#
loop_
_entity.id
_entity.type
_entity.pdbx_description
1 polymer ?
#
loop_
_entity_poly.entity_id
_entity_poly.type
_entity_poly.pdbx_seq_one_letter_code
_entity_poly.pdbx_strand_id
1 'polypeptide(L)'
;TLRWNQLDDQGKPVACGQYLFLVPGGGTLEDTKMLGLIYILPEEGVIERTIDVNESKTVGGITFTLKRVELTASGLRFYAFNADYRHPVSPPPLKSIIAEYSLDGGPVRQTGSALGASGGSNYDGYDYAWFMSIPVTKGTKELTFVITSFGDWEGPWEFKVPLE
;
A
#
# COMPACT_ATOMS: atom_id res chain seq x y z
N THR A 1 28.48 -16.40 -6.03
CA THR A 1 27.54 -15.93 -5.00
C THR A 1 27.84 -14.50 -4.67
N LEU A 2 26.89 -13.59 -4.88
CA LEU A 2 27.00 -12.20 -4.43
C LEU A 2 26.71 -12.15 -2.92
N ARG A 3 27.52 -11.41 -2.15
CA ARG A 3 27.26 -11.13 -0.74
C ARG A 3 27.26 -9.63 -0.56
N TRP A 4 26.20 -9.11 0.05
CA TRP A 4 26.11 -7.71 0.47
C TRP A 4 25.99 -7.68 1.98
N ASN A 5 26.80 -6.84 2.62
CA ASN A 5 26.85 -6.64 4.06
C ASN A 5 25.81 -5.63 4.57
N GLN A 6 24.88 -5.19 3.70
CA GLN A 6 23.82 -4.23 4.03
C GLN A 6 24.35 -2.88 4.52
N LEU A 7 25.53 -2.48 4.02
CA LEU A 7 26.10 -1.15 4.26
C LEU A 7 25.97 -0.27 3.00
N ASP A 8 25.85 1.03 3.21
CA ASP A 8 25.92 2.07 2.18
C ASP A 8 27.38 2.38 1.77
N ASP A 9 27.56 3.35 0.86
CA ASP A 9 28.88 3.79 0.37
C ASP A 9 29.72 4.52 1.43
N GLN A 10 29.14 4.84 2.58
CA GLN A 10 29.80 5.39 3.76
C GLN A 10 30.10 4.33 4.83
N GLY A 11 29.75 3.06 4.58
CA GLY A 11 29.93 1.97 5.54
C GLY A 11 28.89 1.96 6.68
N LYS A 12 27.78 2.68 6.54
CA LYS A 12 26.68 2.69 7.52
C LYS A 12 25.61 1.67 7.14
N PRO A 13 24.90 1.07 8.11
CA PRO A 13 23.76 0.22 7.82
C PRO A 13 22.71 0.94 6.98
N VAL A 14 22.22 0.28 5.94
CA VAL A 14 21.10 0.80 5.15
C VAL A 14 19.80 0.72 5.94
N ALA A 15 18.86 1.62 5.63
CA ALA A 15 17.54 1.60 6.24
C ALA A 15 16.76 0.32 5.90
N CYS A 16 15.73 0.01 6.67
CA CYS A 16 14.79 -1.04 6.30
C CYS A 16 14.02 -0.64 5.04
N GLY A 17 13.76 -1.59 4.16
CA GLY A 17 13.01 -1.34 2.93
C GLY A 17 13.36 -2.27 1.78
N GLN A 18 12.79 -1.94 0.62
CA GLN A 18 12.99 -2.66 -0.62
C GLN A 18 14.20 -2.09 -1.38
N TYR A 19 15.18 -2.94 -1.66
CA TYR A 19 16.37 -2.60 -2.42
C TYR A 19 16.38 -3.32 -3.75
N LEU A 20 16.60 -2.55 -4.80
CA LEU A 20 16.86 -3.05 -6.14
C LEU A 20 18.36 -3.23 -6.30
N PHE A 21 18.80 -4.40 -6.78
CA PHE A 21 20.19 -4.58 -7.16
C PHE A 21 20.29 -4.87 -8.65
N LEU A 22 21.29 -4.26 -9.27
CA LEU A 22 21.67 -4.44 -10.67
C LEU A 22 23.02 -5.15 -10.68
N VAL A 23 23.14 -6.24 -11.44
CA VAL A 23 24.42 -6.91 -11.67
C VAL A 23 24.88 -6.58 -13.09
N PRO A 24 25.87 -5.67 -13.27
CA PRO A 24 26.39 -5.39 -14.60
C PRO A 24 27.16 -6.60 -15.15
N GLY A 25 26.87 -7.03 -16.39
CA GLY A 25 27.70 -8.03 -17.10
C GLY A 25 27.00 -9.21 -17.81
N GLY A 26 25.67 -9.21 -17.98
CA GLY A 26 25.01 -10.01 -19.04
C GLY A 26 25.15 -9.29 -20.39
N GLY A 27 25.50 -9.98 -21.48
CA GLY A 27 26.02 -9.36 -22.70
C GLY A 27 25.13 -8.30 -23.39
N THR A 28 25.78 -7.29 -23.96
CA THR A 28 25.26 -6.22 -24.84
C THR A 28 24.18 -5.27 -24.27
N LEU A 29 24.24 -4.01 -24.69
CA LEU A 29 23.56 -2.82 -24.16
C LEU A 29 22.00 -2.83 -24.16
N GLU A 30 21.36 -3.94 -24.55
CA GLU A 30 19.91 -4.17 -24.42
C GLU A 30 19.54 -4.97 -23.15
N ASP A 31 20.53 -5.41 -22.37
CA ASP A 31 20.39 -6.42 -21.32
C ASP A 31 20.37 -5.82 -19.89
N THR A 32 19.78 -4.63 -19.70
CA THR A 32 19.42 -4.11 -18.37
C THR A 32 18.22 -4.87 -17.81
N LYS A 33 18.41 -6.17 -17.55
CA LYS A 33 17.42 -6.96 -16.82
C LYS A 33 17.65 -6.77 -15.32
N MET A 34 16.69 -6.08 -14.73
CA MET A 34 16.42 -6.07 -13.30
C MET A 34 16.51 -7.51 -12.74
N LEU A 35 17.45 -7.80 -11.84
CA LEU A 35 17.79 -9.19 -11.47
C LEU A 35 17.24 -9.64 -10.11
N GLY A 36 16.77 -8.73 -9.26
CA GLY A 36 16.10 -9.13 -8.02
C GLY A 36 15.78 -8.00 -7.07
N LEU A 37 14.93 -8.34 -6.10
CA LEU A 37 14.52 -7.49 -4.99
C LEU A 37 15.02 -8.12 -3.70
N ILE A 38 15.61 -7.31 -2.82
CA ILE A 38 15.96 -7.71 -1.46
C ILE A 38 15.19 -6.82 -0.50
N TYR A 39 14.65 -7.42 0.57
CA TYR A 39 14.02 -6.70 1.66
C TYR A 39 14.95 -6.70 2.85
N ILE A 40 15.30 -5.50 3.33
CA ILE A 40 15.97 -5.31 4.60
C ILE A 40 14.87 -5.12 5.63
N LEU A 41 14.76 -6.07 6.56
CA LEU A 41 13.72 -6.08 7.57
C LEU A 41 14.25 -5.54 8.91
N PRO A 42 13.38 -4.93 9.74
CA PRO A 42 13.72 -4.55 11.09
C PRO A 42 14.16 -5.75 11.94
N GLU A 43 15.10 -5.56 12.87
CA GLU A 43 15.63 -6.63 13.72
C GLU A 43 14.56 -7.20 14.66
N GLU A 44 13.66 -6.33 15.13
CA GLU A 44 12.47 -6.68 15.90
C GLU A 44 11.48 -7.56 15.11
N GLY A 45 11.66 -7.65 13.80
CA GLY A 45 10.82 -8.39 12.88
C GLY A 45 9.61 -7.59 12.40
N VAL A 46 8.79 -8.24 11.58
CA VAL A 46 7.62 -7.64 10.93
C VAL A 46 6.34 -8.38 11.26
N ILE A 47 5.21 -7.68 11.18
CA ILE A 47 3.88 -8.29 11.30
C ILE A 47 3.54 -8.94 9.95
N GLU A 48 3.21 -10.23 9.99
CA GLU A 48 2.76 -11.00 8.82
C GLU A 48 1.36 -11.58 9.09
N ARG A 49 0.33 -10.87 8.63
CA ARG A 49 -1.06 -11.33 8.75
C ARG A 49 -1.99 -10.58 7.80
N THR A 50 -3.14 -11.20 7.54
CA THR A 50 -4.29 -10.56 6.89
C THR A 50 -5.33 -10.25 7.95
N ILE A 51 -5.87 -9.04 7.92
CA ILE A 51 -6.93 -8.56 8.82
C ILE A 51 -8.16 -8.27 7.96
N ASP A 52 -9.23 -9.03 8.17
CA ASP A 52 -10.53 -8.73 7.57
C ASP A 52 -11.20 -7.63 8.40
N VAL A 53 -11.33 -6.43 7.83
CA VAL A 53 -11.86 -5.24 8.52
C VAL A 53 -13.37 -5.15 8.32
N ASN A 54 -13.83 -5.20 7.06
CA ASN A 54 -15.23 -5.10 6.65
C ASN A 54 -16.01 -3.94 7.31
N GLU A 55 -15.35 -2.81 7.49
CA GLU A 55 -15.95 -1.61 8.08
C GLU A 55 -16.27 -0.59 6.97
N SER A 56 -17.43 0.05 7.07
CA SER A 56 -17.86 1.11 6.14
C SER A 56 -17.83 2.49 6.79
N LYS A 57 -17.42 3.49 6.01
CA LYS A 57 -17.50 4.91 6.36
C LYS A 57 -18.23 5.65 5.25
N THR A 58 -19.11 6.56 5.62
CA THR A 58 -19.87 7.40 4.68
C THR A 58 -19.60 8.87 4.98
N VAL A 59 -19.17 9.61 3.96
CA VAL A 59 -18.91 11.06 4.01
C VAL A 59 -19.48 11.67 2.74
N GLY A 60 -20.25 12.74 2.87
CA GLY A 60 -20.84 13.43 1.71
C GLY A 60 -21.74 12.54 0.84
N GLY A 61 -22.32 11.48 1.39
CA GLY A 61 -23.14 10.51 0.65
C GLY A 61 -22.34 9.47 -0.16
N ILE A 62 -21.02 9.43 0.01
CA ILE A 62 -20.13 8.43 -0.61
C ILE A 62 -19.65 7.47 0.48
N THR A 63 -19.80 6.18 0.22
CA THR A 63 -19.48 5.10 1.16
C THR A 63 -18.30 4.28 0.67
N PHE A 64 -17.27 4.21 1.49
CA PHE A 64 -16.17 3.27 1.33
C PHE A 64 -16.23 2.19 2.40
N THR A 65 -16.01 0.95 1.99
CA THR A 65 -15.80 -0.19 2.88
C THR A 65 -14.34 -0.60 2.81
N LEU A 66 -13.59 -0.49 3.91
CA LEU A 66 -12.28 -1.15 4.02
C LEU A 66 -12.54 -2.64 4.24
N LYS A 67 -12.27 -3.45 3.22
CA LYS A 67 -12.52 -4.90 3.24
C LYS A 67 -11.48 -5.61 4.07
N ARG A 68 -10.21 -5.41 3.74
CA ARG A 68 -9.09 -6.06 4.43
C ARG A 68 -7.79 -5.29 4.33
N VAL A 69 -6.87 -5.61 5.24
CA VAL A 69 -5.48 -5.15 5.26
C VAL A 69 -4.56 -6.35 5.22
N GLU A 70 -3.58 -6.35 4.30
CA GLU A 70 -2.51 -7.36 4.27
C GLU A 70 -1.21 -6.74 4.75
N LEU A 71 -0.57 -7.38 5.72
CA LEU A 71 0.72 -7.00 6.29
C LEU A 71 1.70 -8.13 5.97
N THR A 72 2.80 -7.83 5.29
CA THR A 72 3.85 -8.78 4.93
C THR A 72 5.25 -8.17 5.09
N ALA A 73 6.29 -9.00 5.04
CA ALA A 73 7.67 -8.53 4.93
C ALA A 73 7.93 -7.66 3.69
N SER A 74 7.12 -7.81 2.63
CA SER A 74 7.24 -6.99 1.42
C SER A 74 6.48 -5.67 1.48
N GLY A 75 5.60 -5.49 2.47
CA GLY A 75 4.88 -4.25 2.65
C GLY A 75 3.46 -4.40 3.17
N LEU A 76 2.69 -3.35 2.94
CA LEU A 76 1.33 -3.17 3.42
C LEU A 76 0.39 -3.02 2.21
N ARG A 77 -0.79 -3.63 2.28
CA ARG A 77 -1.86 -3.45 1.28
C ARG A 77 -3.19 -3.14 1.93
N PHE A 78 -3.89 -2.18 1.36
CA PHE A 78 -5.27 -1.86 1.70
C PHE A 78 -6.20 -2.27 0.57
N TYR A 79 -7.33 -2.87 0.89
CA TYR A 79 -8.37 -3.23 -0.06
C TYR A 79 -9.68 -2.57 0.35
N ALA A 80 -10.19 -1.66 -0.46
CA ALA A 80 -11.45 -0.97 -0.20
C ALA A 80 -12.43 -1.11 -1.36
N PHE A 81 -13.71 -0.92 -1.07
CA PHE A 81 -14.80 -0.98 -2.02
C PHE A 81 -15.69 0.25 -1.90
N ASN A 82 -16.12 0.80 -3.04
CA ASN A 82 -17.09 1.87 -3.10
C ASN A 82 -18.39 1.38 -3.76
N ALA A 83 -19.50 1.42 -3.02
CA ALA A 83 -20.80 0.91 -3.48
C ALA A 83 -21.66 1.97 -4.21
N ASP A 84 -21.36 3.26 -3.98
CA ASP A 84 -22.23 4.37 -4.36
C ASP A 84 -21.97 4.88 -5.78
N TYR A 85 -20.82 4.53 -6.37
CA TYR A 85 -20.49 4.91 -7.73
C TYR A 85 -21.21 4.02 -8.77
N ARG A 86 -22.53 4.18 -8.87
CA ARG A 86 -23.40 3.50 -9.86
C ARG A 86 -23.63 4.34 -11.13
N HIS A 87 -22.63 5.08 -11.59
CA HIS A 87 -22.82 5.91 -12.78
C HIS A 87 -22.70 5.10 -14.08
N PRO A 88 -23.69 5.15 -14.99
CA PRO A 88 -23.70 4.39 -16.24
C PRO A 88 -22.84 5.05 -17.35
N VAL A 89 -21.94 5.97 -17.00
CA VAL A 89 -21.18 6.71 -18.00
C VAL A 89 -19.95 5.89 -18.35
N SER A 90 -19.97 5.27 -19.53
CA SER A 90 -18.85 4.52 -20.08
C SER A 90 -18.02 5.42 -21.01
N PRO A 91 -16.69 5.49 -20.82
CA PRO A 91 -15.94 5.03 -19.65
C PRO A 91 -16.08 6.02 -18.48
N PRO A 92 -16.13 5.55 -17.22
CA PRO A 92 -16.08 6.45 -16.09
C PRO A 92 -14.73 7.17 -16.08
N PRO A 93 -14.68 8.47 -15.77
CA PRO A 93 -13.40 9.12 -15.56
C PRO A 93 -12.65 8.37 -14.46
N LEU A 94 -11.37 8.06 -14.70
CA LEU A 94 -10.45 7.56 -13.68
C LEU A 94 -10.29 8.66 -12.63
N LYS A 95 -11.21 8.70 -11.66
CA LYS A 95 -11.12 9.64 -10.54
C LYS A 95 -9.93 9.23 -9.69
N SER A 96 -9.01 10.18 -9.47
CA SER A 96 -7.91 9.96 -8.53
C SER A 96 -8.50 9.70 -7.15
N ILE A 97 -7.99 8.68 -6.49
CA ILE A 97 -8.34 8.36 -5.11
C ILE A 97 -7.05 8.40 -4.30
N ILE A 98 -7.01 9.33 -3.36
CA ILE A 98 -5.82 9.63 -2.56
C ILE A 98 -6.10 9.09 -1.16
N ALA A 99 -5.12 8.38 -0.62
CA ALA A 99 -5.17 7.91 0.74
C ALA A 99 -3.82 8.10 1.43
N GLU A 100 -3.89 8.06 2.75
CA GLU A 100 -2.79 8.23 3.66
C GLU A 100 -2.90 7.20 4.78
N TYR A 101 -1.79 6.90 5.44
CA TYR A 101 -1.77 6.04 6.60
C TYR A 101 -0.78 6.53 7.66
N SER A 102 -1.00 6.10 8.89
CA SER A 102 -0.06 6.25 10.00
C SER A 102 -0.04 4.99 10.85
N LEU A 103 1.04 4.83 11.61
CA LEU A 103 1.25 3.73 12.54
C LEU A 103 1.39 4.32 13.95
N ASP A 104 0.62 3.82 14.91
CA ASP A 104 0.61 4.27 16.31
C ASP A 104 0.46 5.80 16.50
N GLY A 105 -0.32 6.45 15.63
CA GLY A 105 -0.48 7.92 15.64
C GLY A 105 0.78 8.70 15.26
N GLY A 106 1.78 8.03 14.68
CA GLY A 106 3.01 8.62 14.18
C GLY A 106 2.83 9.45 12.90
N PRO A 107 3.94 9.78 12.20
CA PRO A 107 3.89 10.59 11.00
C PRO A 107 2.98 10.01 9.92
N VAL A 108 2.18 10.87 9.29
CA VAL A 108 1.30 10.53 8.17
C VAL A 108 2.14 10.29 6.91
N ARG A 109 1.80 9.23 6.18
CA ARG A 109 2.47 8.80 4.95
C ARG A 109 1.45 8.65 3.82
N GLN A 110 1.77 9.18 2.65
CA GLN A 110 0.91 9.02 1.47
C GLN A 110 1.04 7.61 0.89
N THR A 111 -0.08 7.01 0.50
CA THR A 111 -0.13 5.67 -0.12
C THR A 111 0.03 5.73 -1.65
N GLY A 112 0.12 6.93 -2.23
CA GLY A 112 -0.03 7.15 -3.67
C GLY A 112 -1.48 6.99 -4.14
N SER A 113 -1.71 7.08 -5.46
CA SER A 113 -3.02 6.81 -6.05
C SER A 113 -3.31 5.31 -6.01
N ALA A 114 -4.56 4.93 -5.69
CA ALA A 114 -4.93 3.52 -5.79
C ALA A 114 -4.69 3.02 -7.23
N LEU A 115 -4.21 1.80 -7.33
CA LEU A 115 -4.40 1.03 -8.55
C LEU A 115 -5.88 0.62 -8.52
N GLY A 116 -6.69 1.12 -9.47
CA GLY A 116 -8.02 0.56 -9.68
C GLY A 116 -7.83 -0.93 -9.89
N ALA A 117 -8.35 -1.75 -8.97
CA ALA A 117 -8.04 -3.17 -8.99
C ALA A 117 -8.55 -3.73 -10.32
N SER A 118 -7.63 -4.32 -11.08
CA SER A 118 -7.80 -4.99 -12.36
C SER A 118 -8.63 -6.27 -12.23
N GLY A 119 -9.81 -6.17 -11.59
CA GLY A 119 -10.64 -7.28 -11.17
C GLY A 119 -12.10 -6.89 -11.00
N GLY A 120 -12.69 -6.32 -12.05
CA GLY A 120 -14.14 -6.23 -12.22
C GLY A 120 -14.81 -5.06 -11.50
N SER A 121 -15.31 -4.11 -12.27
CA SER A 121 -16.56 -3.44 -11.88
C SER A 121 -17.60 -4.53 -11.70
N ASN A 122 -17.93 -4.89 -10.47
CA ASN A 122 -19.17 -5.61 -10.23
C ASN A 122 -20.29 -4.58 -10.39
N TYR A 123 -21.50 -5.00 -10.78
CA TYR A 123 -22.66 -4.09 -10.91
C TYR A 123 -22.92 -3.24 -9.65
N ASP A 124 -22.36 -3.66 -8.52
CA ASP A 124 -22.53 -3.06 -7.20
C ASP A 124 -21.49 -2.00 -6.83
N GLY A 125 -20.40 -1.82 -7.60
CA GLY A 125 -19.36 -0.82 -7.26
C GLY A 125 -17.95 -1.09 -7.79
N TYR A 126 -16.97 -0.42 -7.18
CA TYR A 126 -15.55 -0.47 -7.58
C TYR A 126 -14.63 -0.90 -6.43
N ASP A 127 -13.67 -1.77 -6.75
CA ASP A 127 -12.60 -2.20 -5.84
C ASP A 127 -11.31 -1.40 -6.05
N TYR A 128 -10.70 -1.01 -4.94
CA TYR A 128 -9.48 -0.21 -4.87
C TYR A 128 -8.41 -0.91 -4.05
N ALA A 129 -7.18 -0.84 -4.52
CA ALA A 129 -6.03 -1.34 -3.78
C ALA A 129 -4.90 -0.31 -3.71
N TRP A 130 -4.29 -0.22 -2.54
CA TRP A 130 -3.06 0.54 -2.31
C TRP A 130 -1.97 -0.43 -1.86
N PHE A 131 -0.75 -0.19 -2.33
CA PHE A 131 0.42 -0.99 -1.97
C PHE A 131 1.57 -0.08 -1.56
N MET A 132 2.13 -0.35 -0.38
CA MET A 132 3.27 0.37 0.16
C MET A 132 4.36 -0.65 0.44
N SER A 133 5.53 -0.48 -0.19
CA SER A 133 6.70 -1.35 -0.01
C SER A 133 7.42 -1.17 1.34
N ILE A 134 6.71 -0.78 2.39
CA ILE A 134 7.26 -0.56 3.72
C ILE A 134 6.59 -1.56 4.67
N PRO A 135 7.35 -2.52 5.23
CA PRO A 135 6.79 -3.47 6.18
C PRO A 135 6.42 -2.78 7.50
N VAL A 136 5.49 -3.40 8.23
CA VAL A 136 5.09 -2.95 9.57
C VAL A 136 5.85 -3.74 10.63
N THR A 137 6.53 -3.04 11.53
CA THR A 137 7.36 -3.60 12.61
C THR A 137 6.54 -4.39 13.63
N LYS A 138 7.09 -5.49 14.17
CA LYS A 138 6.51 -6.15 15.35
C LYS A 138 6.57 -5.18 16.53
N GLY A 139 5.41 -4.89 17.11
CA GLY A 139 5.25 -3.92 18.20
C GLY A 139 4.38 -2.73 17.82
N THR A 140 4.08 -2.53 16.53
CA THR A 140 3.03 -1.60 16.11
C THR A 140 1.67 -2.11 16.59
N LYS A 141 0.88 -1.22 17.18
CA LYS A 141 -0.39 -1.53 17.86
C LYS A 141 -1.61 -1.14 17.05
N GLU A 142 -1.52 -0.04 16.32
CA GLU A 142 -2.62 0.49 15.54
C GLU A 142 -2.11 0.99 14.19
N LEU A 143 -2.89 0.70 13.17
CA LEU A 143 -2.77 1.30 11.86
C LEU A 143 -3.98 2.20 11.63
N THR A 144 -3.75 3.44 11.22
CA THR A 144 -4.82 4.32 10.74
C THR A 144 -4.69 4.46 9.23
N PHE A 145 -5.78 4.23 8.50
CA PHE A 145 -5.87 4.41 7.06
C PHE A 145 -6.97 5.43 6.76
N VAL A 146 -6.67 6.43 5.94
CA VAL A 146 -7.60 7.52 5.61
C VAL A 146 -7.64 7.71 4.11
N ILE A 147 -8.81 7.52 3.50
CA ILE A 147 -9.04 8.01 2.14
C ILE A 147 -9.35 9.50 2.28
N THR A 148 -8.50 10.35 1.72
CA THR A 148 -8.56 11.81 1.88
C THR A 148 -9.35 12.46 0.75
N SER A 149 -9.36 11.87 -0.44
CA SER A 149 -10.17 12.34 -1.55
C SER A 149 -10.52 11.24 -2.54
N PHE A 150 -11.64 11.45 -3.23
CA PHE A 150 -12.10 10.64 -4.35
C PHE A 150 -12.65 11.58 -5.44
N GLY A 151 -11.89 11.81 -6.50
CA GLY A 151 -12.22 12.82 -7.52
C GLY A 151 -12.47 14.20 -6.91
N ASP A 152 -13.70 14.69 -7.00
CA ASP A 152 -14.11 16.01 -6.51
C ASP A 152 -14.63 15.98 -5.07
N TRP A 153 -14.71 14.79 -4.46
CA TRP A 153 -15.19 14.60 -3.09
C TRP A 153 -14.02 14.56 -2.12
N GLU A 154 -14.12 15.36 -1.07
CA GLU A 154 -13.19 15.36 0.06
C GLU A 154 -13.68 14.38 1.15
N GLY A 155 -12.73 13.66 1.76
CA GLY A 155 -12.95 12.80 2.92
C GLY A 155 -13.07 13.58 4.23
N PRO A 156 -12.76 12.97 5.40
CA PRO A 156 -11.98 11.74 5.58
C PRO A 156 -12.84 10.47 5.74
N TRP A 157 -12.54 9.43 4.96
CA TRP A 157 -12.97 8.07 5.29
C TRP A 157 -11.86 7.40 6.11
N GLU A 158 -11.90 7.60 7.42
CA GLU A 158 -10.91 7.11 8.38
C GLU A 158 -11.27 5.71 8.91
N PHE A 159 -10.30 4.81 8.90
CA PHE A 159 -10.37 3.46 9.43
C PHE A 159 -9.23 3.25 10.42
N LYS A 160 -9.56 2.74 11.61
CA LYS A 160 -8.59 2.36 12.63
C LYS A 160 -8.54 0.84 12.73
N VAL A 161 -7.36 0.28 12.52
CA VAL A 161 -7.13 -1.16 12.42
C VAL A 161 -6.19 -1.58 13.55
N PRO A 162 -6.72 -2.24 14.61
CA PRO A 162 -5.90 -2.81 15.66
C PRO A 162 -4.95 -3.89 15.12
N LEU A 163 -3.69 -3.83 15.56
CA LEU A 163 -2.62 -4.75 15.18
C LEU A 163 -2.22 -5.73 16.30
N GLU A 164 -2.68 -5.50 17.53
CA GLU A 164 -2.58 -6.44 18.66
C GLU A 164 -3.75 -7.43 18.68
#